data_AF-A0A8J7CDW4-F1
#
_entry.id   AF-A0A8J7CDW4-F1
#
_cell.length_a   1.000
_cell.length_b   1.000
_cell.length_c   1.000
_cell.angle_alpha   90.00
_cell.angle_beta   90.00
_cell.angle_gamma   90.00
#
_symmetry.space_group_name_H-M   'P 1'
#
loop_
_entity.id
_entity.type
_entity.pdbx_description
1 polymer ?
#
loop_
_entity_poly.entity_id
_entity_poly.type
_entity_poly.pdbx_seq_one_letter_code
_entity_poly.pdbx_strand_id
1 'polypeptide(L)'
;ATWVSLHNGGGVGWGEVINGGFGMLLDGSADADRRLQSMIAWDVNNGIARRAWARNESALFAIREAMKREPDMKITLPNQVEEGLLDRFEHEGETE
;
A
#
# COMPACT_ATOMS: atom_id res chain seq x y z
N ALA A 1 11.97 12.58 -4.93
CA ALA A 1 12.75 11.84 -5.95
C ALA A 1 13.53 12.83 -6.82
N THR A 2 14.62 12.39 -7.46
CA THR A 2 15.33 13.19 -8.46
C THR A 2 14.76 12.93 -9.85
N TRP A 3 14.40 11.67 -10.16
CA TRP A 3 13.59 11.30 -11.31
C TRP A 3 12.65 10.15 -10.95
N VAL A 4 11.59 9.99 -11.74
CA VAL A 4 10.57 8.95 -11.60
C VAL A 4 10.33 8.32 -12.96
N SER A 5 10.03 7.03 -12.98
CA SER A 5 9.66 6.31 -14.19
C SER A 5 8.39 5.47 -13.98
N LEU A 6 7.59 5.37 -15.05
CA LEU A 6 6.39 4.54 -15.10
C LEU A 6 6.40 3.77 -16.41
N HIS A 7 6.42 2.44 -16.33
CA HIS A 7 6.60 1.55 -17.46
C HIS A 7 5.38 0.63 -17.63
N ASN A 8 5.19 0.12 -18.85
CA ASN A 8 4.20 -0.89 -19.19
C ASN A 8 4.90 -2.23 -19.47
N GLY A 9 4.68 -3.21 -18.62
CA GLY A 9 5.08 -4.59 -18.86
C GLY A 9 6.47 -5.00 -18.36
N GLY A 10 7.06 -4.25 -17.43
CA GLY A 10 8.35 -4.63 -16.85
C GLY A 10 8.29 -6.03 -16.21
N GLY A 11 9.21 -6.91 -16.61
CA GLY A 11 9.34 -8.27 -16.08
C GLY A 11 8.45 -9.31 -16.76
N VAL A 12 7.17 -9.01 -17.00
CA VAL A 12 6.16 -9.99 -17.47
C VAL A 12 5.65 -9.79 -18.90
N GLY A 13 5.98 -8.68 -19.55
CA GLY A 13 5.55 -8.39 -20.93
C GLY A 13 4.46 -7.31 -21.03
N TRP A 14 4.34 -6.73 -22.22
CA TRP A 14 3.47 -5.57 -22.49
C TRP A 14 1.99 -5.86 -22.18
N GLY A 15 1.37 -5.00 -21.36
CA GLY A 15 -0.06 -5.07 -21.02
C GLY A 15 -0.37 -5.80 -19.71
N GLU A 16 0.57 -6.60 -19.17
CA GLU A 16 0.31 -7.44 -18.00
C GLU A 16 0.55 -6.74 -16.66
N VAL A 17 1.39 -5.69 -16.64
CA VAL A 17 1.65 -4.92 -15.42
C VAL A 17 1.95 -3.46 -15.71
N ILE A 18 1.55 -2.59 -14.78
CA ILE A 18 2.04 -1.21 -14.69
C ILE A 18 3.01 -1.16 -13.52
N ASN A 19 4.29 -0.88 -13.80
CA ASN A 19 5.34 -0.85 -12.80
C ASN A 19 6.06 0.51 -12.80
N GLY A 20 6.32 1.04 -11.62
CA GLY A 20 7.00 2.33 -11.43
C GLY A 20 8.28 2.17 -10.62
N GLY A 21 9.15 3.17 -10.74
CA GLY A 21 10.36 3.30 -9.94
C GLY A 21 10.80 4.74 -9.83
N PHE A 22 11.79 5.01 -9.00
CA PHE A 22 12.40 6.32 -8.88
C PHE A 22 13.90 6.20 -8.71
N GLY A 23 14.60 7.29 -9.01
CA GLY A 23 15.99 7.47 -8.58
C GLY A 23 16.12 8.73 -7.75
N MET A 24 17.07 8.70 -6.82
CA MET A 24 17.33 9.78 -5.90
C MET A 24 18.82 10.03 -5.75
N LEU A 25 19.23 11.24 -6.10
CA LEU A 25 20.58 11.72 -5.86
C LEU A 25 20.71 12.13 -4.40
N LEU A 26 21.68 11.54 -3.72
CA LEU A 26 22.09 11.92 -2.37
C LEU A 26 23.43 12.64 -2.48
N ASP A 27 23.38 13.96 -2.57
CA ASP A 27 24.55 14.84 -2.72
C ASP A 27 25.06 15.41 -1.39
N GLY A 28 24.45 15.00 -0.26
CA GLY A 28 24.78 15.48 1.08
C GLY A 28 24.13 16.82 1.45
N SER A 29 23.33 17.41 0.56
CA SER A 29 22.60 18.65 0.87
C SER A 29 21.43 18.41 1.84
N ALA A 30 21.07 19.44 2.60
CA ALA A 30 19.88 19.41 3.46
C ALA A 30 18.58 19.20 2.67
N ASP A 31 18.53 19.62 1.39
CA ASP A 31 17.37 19.37 0.54
C ASP A 31 17.27 17.89 0.13
N ALA A 32 18.40 17.24 -0.18
CA ALA A 32 18.42 15.81 -0.44
C ALA A 32 17.96 14.99 0.78
N ASP A 33 18.41 15.35 1.99
CA ASP A 33 17.96 14.71 3.23
C ASP A 33 16.45 14.85 3.44
N ARG A 34 15.90 16.07 3.30
CA ARG A 34 14.44 16.30 3.39
C ARG A 34 13.66 15.47 2.36
N ARG A 35 14.12 15.42 1.11
CA ARG A 35 13.48 14.63 0.04
C ARG A 35 13.56 13.14 0.31
N LEU A 36 14.66 12.66 0.90
CA LEU A 36 14.86 11.26 1.26
C LEU A 36 13.83 10.82 2.31
N GLN A 37 13.72 11.57 3.41
CA GLN A 37 12.78 11.25 4.50
C GLN A 37 11.33 11.18 3.98
N SER A 38 10.92 12.17 3.19
CA SER A 38 9.56 12.21 2.64
C SER A 38 9.30 11.09 1.63
N MET A 39 10.20 10.88 0.67
CA MET A 39 9.93 9.98 -0.45
C MET A 39 9.99 8.52 -0.02
N ILE A 40 10.98 8.09 0.77
CA ILE A 40 11.07 6.70 1.23
C ILE A 40 9.89 6.34 2.12
N ALA A 41 9.47 7.26 3.00
CA ALA A 41 8.28 7.06 3.81
C ALA A 41 7.04 6.82 2.93
N TRP A 42 6.86 7.59 1.86
CA TRP A 42 5.74 7.39 0.93
C TRP A 42 5.86 6.10 0.11
N ASP A 43 6.99 5.86 -0.54
CA ASP A 43 7.20 4.74 -1.47
C ASP A 43 6.93 3.38 -0.80
N VAL A 44 7.38 3.25 0.45
CA VAL A 44 7.16 2.04 1.25
C VAL A 44 5.75 1.98 1.82
N ASN A 45 5.32 3.00 2.57
CA ASN A 45 4.06 2.91 3.31
C ASN A 45 2.83 2.91 2.40
N ASN A 46 2.89 3.51 1.22
CA ASN A 46 1.81 3.43 0.24
C ASN A 46 1.56 1.96 -0.19
N GLY A 47 2.63 1.22 -0.48
CA GLY A 47 2.55 -0.21 -0.81
C GLY A 47 2.00 -1.05 0.34
N ILE A 48 2.48 -0.78 1.57
CA ILE A 48 1.99 -1.47 2.77
C ILE A 48 0.51 -1.15 3.00
N ALA A 49 0.11 0.11 2.95
CA ALA A 49 -1.28 0.55 3.13
C ALA A 49 -2.22 -0.13 2.13
N ARG A 50 -1.85 -0.18 0.84
CA ARG A 50 -2.66 -0.84 -0.19
C ARG A 50 -2.78 -2.35 0.03
N ARG A 51 -1.71 -3.01 0.47
CA ARG A 51 -1.72 -4.45 0.81
C ARG A 51 -2.53 -4.72 2.08
N ALA A 52 -2.44 -3.83 3.07
CA ALA A 52 -3.23 -3.90 4.29
C ALA A 52 -4.72 -3.76 3.98
N TRP A 53 -5.09 -2.81 3.09
CA TRP A 53 -6.45 -2.67 2.58
C TRP A 53 -6.95 -3.92 1.85
N ALA A 54 -6.07 -4.58 1.10
CA ALA A 54 -6.34 -5.90 0.51
C ALA A 54 -6.34 -7.06 1.53
N ARG A 55 -6.33 -6.76 2.83
CA ARG A 55 -6.43 -7.70 3.96
C ARG A 55 -5.22 -8.62 4.14
N ASN A 56 -4.04 -8.21 3.67
CA ASN A 56 -2.81 -8.95 3.97
C ASN A 56 -2.42 -8.76 5.45
N GLU A 57 -2.29 -9.86 6.20
CA GLU A 57 -2.04 -9.84 7.65
C GLU A 57 -0.72 -9.15 8.02
N SER A 58 0.37 -9.48 7.33
CA SER A 58 1.68 -8.88 7.58
C SER A 58 1.67 -7.37 7.31
N ALA A 59 0.97 -6.93 6.26
CA ALA A 59 0.82 -5.51 5.95
C ALA A 59 -0.07 -4.78 6.98
N LEU A 60 -1.14 -5.42 7.47
CA LEU A 60 -1.97 -4.89 8.55
C LEU A 60 -1.17 -4.68 9.83
N PHE A 61 -0.29 -5.63 10.18
CA PHE A 61 0.63 -5.48 11.29
C PHE A 61 1.60 -4.30 11.06
N ALA A 62 2.30 -4.30 9.92
CA ALA A 62 3.32 -3.30 9.63
C ALA A 62 2.75 -1.87 9.60
N ILE A 63 1.58 -1.66 8.98
CA ILE A 63 0.98 -0.32 8.89
C ILE A 63 0.47 0.17 10.25
N ARG A 64 -0.01 -0.72 11.13
CA ARG A 64 -0.40 -0.36 12.50
C ARG A 64 0.81 0.09 13.31
N GLU A 65 1.94 -0.62 13.20
CA GLU A 65 3.19 -0.20 13.84
C GLU A 65 3.70 1.13 13.28
N ALA A 66 3.59 1.34 11.96
CA ALA A 66 4.00 2.58 11.33
C ALA A 66 3.12 3.78 11.79
N MET A 67 1.80 3.61 11.88
CA MET A 67 0.88 4.64 12.40
C MET A 67 1.04 4.93 13.90
N LYS A 68 1.59 3.98 14.69
CA LYS A 68 1.97 4.23 16.09
C LYS A 68 3.20 5.12 16.20
N ARG A 69 4.17 4.93 15.28
CA ARG A 69 5.43 5.70 15.24
C ARG A 69 5.26 7.08 14.63
N GLU A 70 4.35 7.20 13.66
CA GLU A 70 4.01 8.44 12.97
C GLU A 70 2.53 8.75 13.19
N PRO A 71 2.19 9.46 14.28
CA PRO A 71 0.79 9.71 14.65
C PRO A 71 -0.01 10.49 13.60
N ASP A 72 0.65 11.30 12.76
CA ASP A 72 0.00 12.07 11.70
C ASP A 72 -0.33 11.21 10.47
N MET A 73 0.26 10.02 10.35
CA MET A 73 -0.09 9.06 9.32
C MET A 73 -1.40 8.35 9.67
N LYS A 74 -2.48 8.71 8.98
CA LYS A 74 -3.80 8.10 9.14
C LYS A 74 -4.15 7.26 7.90
N ILE A 75 -4.14 5.95 8.05
CA ILE A 75 -4.52 5.00 6.99
C ILE A 75 -5.84 4.32 7.34
N THR A 76 -6.74 4.25 6.37
CA THR A 76 -7.99 3.48 6.50
C THR A 76 -7.66 1.99 6.54
N LEU A 77 -8.06 1.32 7.61
CA LEU A 77 -7.94 -0.14 7.74
C LEU A 77 -9.23 -0.82 7.30
N PRO A 78 -9.16 -1.97 6.61
CA PRO A 78 -10.35 -2.72 6.26
C PRO A 78 -10.94 -3.38 7.50
N ASN A 79 -12.26 -3.48 7.54
CA ASN A 79 -12.97 -4.33 8.50
C ASN A 79 -13.08 -5.73 7.92
N GLN A 80 -12.82 -6.75 8.75
CA GLN A 80 -13.08 -8.13 8.37
C GLN A 80 -14.57 -8.40 8.48
N VAL A 81 -15.12 -9.09 7.48
CA VAL A 81 -16.50 -9.57 7.53
C VAL A 81 -16.51 -10.94 8.19
N GLU A 82 -17.57 -11.25 8.92
CA GLU A 82 -17.76 -12.59 9.48
C GLU A 82 -17.85 -13.63 8.36
N GLU A 83 -17.15 -14.73 8.54
CA GLU A 83 -17.22 -15.87 7.63
C GLU A 83 -18.63 -16.48 7.68
N GLY A 84 -19.22 -16.76 6.51
CA GLY A 84 -20.59 -17.25 6.40
C GLY A 84 -21.68 -16.18 6.51
N LEU A 85 -21.34 -14.88 6.65
CA LEU A 85 -22.36 -13.82 6.63
C LEU A 85 -23.17 -13.85 5.32
N LEU A 86 -22.49 -14.06 4.19
CA LEU A 86 -23.14 -14.14 2.87
C LEU A 86 -23.96 -15.42 2.73
N ASP A 87 -23.44 -16.55 3.21
CA ASP A 87 -24.12 -17.85 3.17
C ASP A 87 -25.48 -17.78 3.89
N ARG A 88 -25.56 -17.05 5.01
CA ARG A 88 -26.83 -16.82 5.73
C ARG A 88 -27.86 -16.07 4.88
N PHE A 89 -27.44 -15.09 4.07
CA PHE A 89 -28.35 -14.35 3.18
C PHE A 89 -28.83 -15.18 1.98
N GLU A 90 -28.00 -16.09 1.46
CA GLU A 90 -28.41 -16.98 0.36
C GLU A 90 -29.48 -17.98 0.82
N HIS A 91 -29.35 -18.52 2.04
CA HIS A 91 -30.31 -19.50 2.56
C HIS A 91 -31.65 -18.89 2.97
N GLU A 92 -31.68 -17.61 3.37
CA GLU A 92 -32.94 -16.89 3.67
C GLU A 92 -33.77 -16.59 2.41
N GLY A 93 -33.13 -16.48 1.23
CA GLY A 93 -33.79 -16.22 -0.05
C GLY A 93 -34.38 -17.46 -0.74
N GLU A 94 -34.02 -18.68 -0.32
CA GLU A 94 -34.56 -19.94 -0.86
C GLU A 94 -35.79 -20.45 -0.08
N THR A 95 -36.14 -19.81 1.03
CA THR A 95 -37.29 -20.19 1.88
C THR A 95 -38.62 -19.47 1.57
N GLU A 96 -38.72 -18.74 0.45
CA GLU A 96 -39.99 -18.28 -0.15
C GLU A 96 -40.34 -19.06 -1.43
#